data_AF-A0A482VAG0-F1
#
_entry.id   AF-A0A482VAG0-F1
#
_cell.length_a   1.000
_cell.length_b   1.000
_cell.length_c   1.000
_cell.angle_alpha   90.00
_cell.angle_beta   90.00
_cell.angle_gamma   90.00
#
_symmetry.space_group_name_H-M   'P 1'
#
loop_
_entity.id
_entity.type
_entity.pdbx_description
1 polymer ?
#
loop_
_entity_poly.entity_id
_entity_poly.type
_entity_poly.pdbx_seq_one_letter_code
_entity_poly.pdbx_strand_id
1 'polypeptide(L)'
;KLLNNLEKLSLIILDNAPYYSRVKNDQLTFTWKMKDITESLVKNNIYFEPGSLKQELLHLARANRQDNQYRIDEMTEQAEHKVLRLPPYYCQLNPIELIWSQTK
;
A
#
# COMPACT_ATOMS: atom_id res chain seq x y z
N LYS A 1 18.10 -8.15 12.39
CA LYS A 1 16.86 -8.42 11.62
C LYS A 1 15.73 -8.62 12.63
N LEU A 2 14.69 -7.78 12.60
CA LEU A 2 13.61 -7.84 13.60
C LEU A 2 12.74 -9.10 13.44
N LEU A 3 12.25 -9.35 12.22
CA LEU A 3 11.31 -10.44 11.93
C LEU A 3 11.84 -11.83 12.35
N ASN A 4 13.11 -12.11 12.08
CA ASN A 4 13.73 -13.39 12.44
C ASN A 4 13.90 -13.61 13.96
N ASN A 5 13.75 -12.56 14.76
CA ASN A 5 13.92 -12.60 16.21
C ASN A 5 12.58 -12.58 16.96
N LEU A 6 11.46 -12.50 16.24
CA LEU A 6 10.13 -12.57 16.82
C LEU A 6 9.68 -14.02 16.92
N GLU A 7 8.84 -14.31 17.90
CA GLU A 7 8.12 -15.59 17.93
C GLU A 7 7.17 -15.67 16.74
N LYS A 8 7.08 -16.85 16.11
CA LYS A 8 6.21 -17.06 14.94
C LYS A 8 4.75 -16.68 15.27
N LEU A 9 3.99 -16.26 14.27
CA LEU A 9 2.60 -15.82 14.43
C LEU A 9 2.41 -14.55 15.28
N SER A 10 3.49 -13.79 15.50
CA SER A 10 3.40 -12.46 16.13
C SER A 10 2.53 -11.47 15.33
N LEU A 11 1.79 -10.64 16.07
CA LEU A 11 1.09 -9.48 15.56
C LEU A 11 1.98 -8.24 15.69
N ILE A 12 2.33 -7.63 14.57
CA ILE A 12 3.15 -6.43 14.49
C ILE A 12 2.23 -5.22 14.31
N ILE A 13 2.24 -4.32 15.29
CA ILE A 13 1.47 -3.07 15.23
C ILE A 13 2.39 -1.97 14.69
N LEU A 14 1.97 -1.34 13.58
CA LEU A 14 2.71 -0.24 12.95
C LEU A 14 1.90 1.06 13.03
N ASP A 15 2.59 2.16 13.29
CA ASP A 15 2.06 3.50 13.08
C ASP A 15 1.96 3.79 11.57
N ASN A 16 1.13 4.77 11.22
CA ASN A 16 0.92 5.14 9.82
C ASN A 16 2.00 6.14 9.34
N ALA A 17 3.27 5.73 9.39
CA ALA A 17 4.39 6.53 8.91
C ALA A 17 4.69 6.27 7.42
N PRO A 18 5.11 7.28 6.63
CA PRO A 18 5.43 7.13 5.20
C PRO A 18 6.46 6.02 4.90
N TYR A 19 7.42 5.81 5.80
CA TYR A 19 8.46 4.80 5.66
C TYR A 19 7.88 3.38 5.62
N TYR A 20 6.86 3.10 6.43
CA TYR A 20 6.20 1.79 6.49
C TYR A 20 5.08 1.63 5.47
N SER A 21 4.71 2.72 4.78
CA SER A 21 3.58 2.79 3.84
C SER A 21 4.02 2.80 2.37
N ARG A 22 5.20 2.24 2.06
CA ARG A 22 5.65 2.05 0.66
C ARG A 22 4.80 1.00 -0.04
N VAL A 23 3.97 1.46 -0.97
CA VAL A 23 3.11 0.61 -1.81
C VAL A 23 3.97 -0.19 -2.78
N LYS A 24 3.60 -1.45 -3.01
CA LYS A 24 4.28 -2.40 -3.90
C LYS A 24 4.02 -2.08 -5.37
N ASN A 25 2.76 -1.80 -5.70
CA ASN A 25 2.33 -1.44 -7.04
C ASN A 25 2.20 0.07 -7.12
N ASP A 26 3.07 0.70 -7.91
CA ASP A 26 2.94 2.12 -8.21
C ASP A 26 1.61 2.39 -8.89
N GLN A 27 0.94 3.44 -8.45
CA GLN A 27 -0.30 3.88 -9.07
C GLN A 27 0.02 4.45 -10.44
N LEU A 28 -0.78 4.04 -11.44
CA LEU A 28 -0.70 4.62 -12.78
C LEU A 28 -0.93 6.13 -12.68
N THR A 29 0.06 6.89 -13.14
CA THR A 29 0.05 8.35 -13.15
C THR A 29 0.24 8.87 -14.57
N PHE A 30 0.00 10.17 -14.78
CA PHE A 30 0.15 10.81 -16.10
C PHE A 30 1.58 10.76 -16.65
N THR A 31 2.58 10.42 -15.84
CA THR A 31 3.98 10.23 -16.26
C THR A 31 4.21 8.89 -16.96
N TRP A 32 3.32 7.90 -16.77
CA TRP A 32 3.44 6.59 -17.39
C TRP A 32 3.22 6.67 -18.90
N LYS A 33 3.89 5.81 -19.67
CA LYS A 33 3.64 5.75 -21.11
C LYS A 33 2.28 5.12 -21.37
N MET A 34 1.66 5.47 -22.49
CA MET A 34 0.35 4.96 -22.87
C MET A 34 0.34 3.42 -22.96
N LYS A 35 1.43 2.84 -23.48
CA LYS A 35 1.67 1.38 -23.52
C LYS A 35 1.64 0.74 -22.13
N ASP A 36 2.35 1.32 -21.17
CA ASP A 36 2.45 0.79 -19.81
C ASP A 36 1.09 0.83 -19.09
N ILE A 37 0.29 1.88 -19.34
CA ILE A 37 -1.08 2.00 -18.83
C ILE A 37 -1.96 0.90 -19.42
N THR A 38 -1.93 0.71 -20.75
CA THR A 38 -2.73 -0.35 -21.40
C THR A 38 -2.31 -1.74 -20.96
N GLU A 39 -1.02 -2.02 -20.82
CA GLU A 39 -0.53 -3.32 -20.34
C GLU A 39 -0.98 -3.59 -18.91
N SER A 40 -0.97 -2.57 -18.04
CA SER A 40 -1.48 -2.69 -16.67
C SER A 40 -2.99 -2.94 -16.64
N LEU A 41 -3.78 -2.29 -17.50
CA LEU A 41 -5.22 -2.56 -17.61
C LEU A 41 -5.49 -4.00 -18.08
N VAL A 42 -4.79 -4.48 -19.10
CA VAL A 42 -4.90 -5.89 -19.56
C VAL A 42 -4.50 -6.85 -18.46
N LYS A 43 -3.40 -6.59 -17.75
CA LYS A 43 -2.93 -7.44 -16.64
C LYS A 43 -3.96 -7.54 -15.50
N ASN A 44 -4.69 -6.46 -15.25
CA ASN A 44 -5.78 -6.41 -14.27
C ASN A 44 -7.13 -6.87 -14.84
N ASN A 45 -7.15 -7.37 -16.08
CA ASN A 45 -8.35 -7.84 -16.79
C ASN A 45 -9.44 -6.75 -16.94
N ILE A 46 -9.02 -5.50 -17.13
CA ILE A 46 -9.89 -4.33 -17.33
C ILE A 46 -9.99 -4.05 -18.83
N TYR A 47 -11.20 -4.10 -19.37
CA TYR A 47 -11.49 -3.74 -20.75
C TYR A 47 -11.39 -2.22 -20.98
N PHE A 48 -10.89 -1.83 -22.16
CA PHE A 48 -10.86 -0.45 -22.62
C PHE A 48 -11.03 -0.39 -24.14
N GLU A 49 -11.56 0.71 -24.66
CA GLU A 49 -11.81 0.89 -26.08
C GLU A 49 -10.51 1.21 -26.85
N PRO A 50 -10.30 0.63 -28.05
CA PRO A 50 -9.19 1.00 -28.91
C PRO A 50 -9.32 2.47 -29.34
N GLY A 51 -8.33 3.29 -29.00
CA GLY A 51 -8.35 4.74 -29.24
C GLY A 51 -8.76 5.58 -28.02
N SER A 52 -9.05 4.97 -26.87
CA SER A 52 -9.31 5.70 -25.62
C SER A 52 -8.20 6.70 -25.30
N LEU A 53 -8.61 7.86 -24.81
CA LEU A 53 -7.68 8.90 -24.37
C LEU A 53 -6.93 8.43 -23.12
N LYS A 54 -5.68 8.89 -22.96
CA LYS A 54 -4.87 8.59 -21.78
C LYS A 54 -5.59 8.92 -20.46
N GLN A 55 -6.38 10.01 -20.46
CA GLN A 55 -7.19 10.41 -19.30
C GLN A 55 -8.27 9.38 -18.95
N GLU A 56 -8.95 8.81 -19.95
CA GLU A 56 -9.99 7.78 -19.77
C GLU A 56 -9.39 6.49 -19.23
N LEU A 57 -8.25 6.07 -19.76
CA LEU A 57 -7.53 4.88 -19.28
C LEU A 57 -7.10 5.03 -17.81
N LEU A 58 -6.59 6.21 -17.43
CA LEU A 58 -6.23 6.50 -16.04
C LEU A 58 -7.47 6.60 -15.14
N HIS A 59 -8.59 7.08 -15.65
CA HIS A 59 -9.85 7.11 -14.91
C HIS A 59 -10.34 5.68 -14.63
N LEU A 60 -10.34 4.81 -15.65
CA LEU A 60 -10.70 3.39 -15.51
C LEU A 60 -9.78 2.67 -14.51
N ALA A 61 -8.47 2.92 -14.58
CA ALA A 61 -7.51 2.35 -13.64
C ALA A 61 -7.76 2.80 -12.19
N ARG A 62 -8.15 4.05 -11.98
CA ARG A 62 -8.49 4.58 -10.65
C ARG A 62 -9.81 4.02 -10.13
N ALA A 63 -10.80 3.84 -11.01
CA ALA A 63 -12.09 3.26 -10.65
C ALA A 63 -11.97 1.80 -10.23
N ASN A 64 -11.08 1.04 -10.87
CA ASN A 64 -10.80 -0.36 -10.56
C ASN A 64 -9.57 -0.54 -9.66
N ARG A 65 -9.29 0.46 -8.83
CA ARG A 65 -8.11 0.43 -7.97
C ARG A 65 -8.27 -0.63 -6.89
N GLN A 66 -7.30 -1.54 -6.82
CA GLN A 66 -7.15 -2.45 -5.70
C GLN A 66 -6.58 -1.73 -4.48
N ASP A 67 -6.87 -2.27 -3.29
CA ASP A 67 -6.28 -1.79 -2.05
C ASP A 67 -4.75 -1.79 -2.13
N ASN A 68 -4.14 -0.81 -1.45
CA ASN A 68 -2.69 -0.69 -1.43
C ASN A 68 -2.08 -1.93 -0.78
N GLN A 69 -1.29 -2.68 -1.54
CA GLN A 69 -0.40 -3.70 -0.97
C GLN A 69 0.91 -3.04 -0.56
N TYR A 70 1.30 -3.16 0.70
CA TYR A 70 2.56 -2.61 1.20
C TYR A 70 3.67 -3.64 1.18
N ARG A 71 4.91 -3.21 0.90
CA ARG A 71 6.07 -4.13 0.86
C ARG A 71 6.32 -4.83 2.20
N ILE A 72 6.04 -4.17 3.31
CA ILE A 72 6.25 -4.74 4.65
C ILE A 72 5.26 -5.87 4.93
N ASP A 73 4.03 -5.76 4.43
CA ASP A 73 2.99 -6.76 4.66
C ASP A 73 3.41 -8.09 4.03
N GLU A 74 3.99 -8.07 2.82
CA GLU A 74 4.56 -9.27 2.18
C GLU A 74 5.75 -9.85 2.95
N MET A 75 6.68 -9.00 3.41
CA MET A 75 7.84 -9.47 4.18
C MET A 75 7.45 -10.12 5.52
N THR A 76 6.41 -9.58 6.15
CA THR A 76 5.91 -10.09 7.44
C THR A 76 5.08 -11.34 7.26
N GLU A 77 4.25 -11.42 6.22
CA GLU A 77 3.49 -12.61 5.88
C GLU A 77 4.42 -13.79 5.52
N GLN A 78 5.50 -13.54 4.76
CA GLN A 78 6.54 -14.54 4.48
C GLN A 78 7.25 -15.06 5.74
N ALA A 79 7.28 -14.27 6.80
CA ALA A 79 7.83 -14.63 8.11
C ALA A 79 6.75 -15.21 9.05
N GLU A 80 5.55 -15.52 8.54
CA GLU A 80 4.41 -16.02 9.33
C GLU A 80 3.96 -15.02 10.41
N HIS A 81 4.05 -13.72 10.14
CA HIS A 81 3.59 -12.65 11.01
C HIS A 81 2.43 -11.87 10.37
N LYS A 82 1.62 -11.24 11.21
CA LYS A 82 0.52 -10.38 10.76
C LYS A 82 0.82 -8.92 11.09
N VAL A 83 0.46 -8.01 10.20
CA VAL A 83 0.57 -6.57 10.44
C VAL A 83 -0.80 -5.97 10.71
N LEU A 84 -0.88 -5.09 11.72
CA LEU A 84 -2.01 -4.22 11.97
C LEU A 84 -1.54 -2.77 11.91
N ARG A 85 -2.19 -1.96 11.08
CA ARG A 85 -1.88 -0.53 10.91
C ARG A 85 -2.89 0.31 11.68
N LEU A 86 -2.40 1.28 12.43
CA LEU A 86 -3.26 2.22 13.14
C LEU A 86 -3.87 3.24 12.18
N PRO A 87 -5.08 3.76 12.47
CA PRO A 87 -5.75 4.75 11.64
C PRO A 87 -4.91 6.02 11.46
N PRO A 88 -4.93 6.65 10.27
CA PRO A 88 -4.31 7.96 10.06
C PRO A 88 -4.98 9.06 10.91
N TYR A 89 -4.21 10.09 11.27
CA TYR A 89 -4.69 11.41 11.75
C TYR A 89 -5.45 11.47 13.09
N TYR A 90 -5.60 10.36 13.81
CA TYR A 90 -6.18 10.35 15.15
C TYR A 90 -5.10 10.12 16.21
N CYS A 91 -4.21 11.09 16.37
CA CYS A 91 -3.09 11.05 17.33
C CYS A 91 -3.54 10.67 18.75
N GLN A 92 -4.71 11.15 19.17
CA GLN A 92 -5.32 10.86 20.47
C GLN A 92 -5.73 9.39 20.65
N LEU A 93 -5.95 8.66 19.54
CA LEU A 93 -6.34 7.26 19.52
C LEU A 93 -5.17 6.34 19.12
N ASN A 94 -3.97 6.90 18.94
CA ASN A 94 -2.76 6.14 18.64
C ASN A 94 -1.91 6.01 19.92
N PRO A 95 -1.89 4.84 20.59
CA PRO A 95 -1.13 4.65 21.82
C PRO A 95 0.37 4.92 21.66
N ILE A 96 0.92 4.69 20.46
CA ILE A 96 2.34 4.93 20.16
C ILE A 96 2.65 6.43 20.25
N GLU A 97 1.80 7.26 19.65
CA GLU A 97 1.95 8.72 19.69
C GLU A 97 1.72 9.29 21.09
N LEU A 98 0.77 8.73 21.84
CA LEU A 98 0.54 9.13 23.24
C LEU A 98 1.78 8.91 24.10
N ILE A 99 2.42 7.74 24.01
CA ILE A 99 3.65 7.45 24.79
C ILE A 99 4.80 8.35 24.35
N TRP A 100 5.03 8.55 23.05
CA TRP A 100 6.07 9.45 22.57
C TRP A 100 5.88 10.90 23.04
N SER A 101 4.64 11.36 23.20
CA SER A 101 4.37 12.69 23.74
C SER A 101 4.77 12.86 25.21
N GLN A 102 4.79 11.75 25.98
CA GLN A 102 5.12 11.74 27.41
C GLN A 102 6.63 11.58 27.66
N THR A 103 7.38 11.05 26.69
CA THR A 103 8.83 10.84 26.80
C THR A 103 9.66 12.08 26.41
N LYS A 104 9.09 13.29 26.52
CA LYS A 104 9.81 14.55 26.32
C LYS A 104 10.56 15.01 27.57
#